data_AF-A0A3S3U9K6-F1
#
_entry.id   AF-A0A3S3U9K6-F1
#
_cell.length_a   1.000
_cell.length_b   1.000
_cell.length_c   1.000
_cell.angle_alpha   90.00
_cell.angle_beta   90.00
_cell.angle_gamma   90.00
#
_symmetry.space_group_name_H-M   'P 1'
#
loop_
_entity.id
_entity.type
_entity.pdbx_description
1 polymer ?
#
loop_
_entity_poly.entity_id
_entity_poly.type
_entity_poly.pdbx_seq_one_letter_code
_entity_poly.pdbx_strand_id
1 'polypeptide(L)'
;MHHDALPLSKSTHIRVACGGGDREVTIASLRRRLGIDALVRLHPADFRALPPEWRHFVHFNLEHTTNAAGERYAVVPIVTPGCRRDDGTEVLPVVDLAPRRIGTCLEVRQGVPLAEIGPDLFAHSLPHIRSPGQLAQALVERYRDLFPDLSDAEIAARGCAITRIAFDP
;
A
#
# COMPACT_ATOMS: atom_id res chain seq x y z
N MET A 1 -21.55 5.29 16.42
CA MET A 1 -21.55 5.79 15.02
C MET A 1 -21.16 4.63 14.13
N HIS A 2 -22.03 4.23 13.20
CA HIS A 2 -21.61 3.34 12.13
C HIS A 2 -20.61 4.12 11.27
N HIS A 3 -19.33 3.76 11.34
CA HIS A 3 -18.37 4.20 10.34
C HIS A 3 -18.58 3.30 9.13
N ASP A 4 -19.17 3.85 8.07
CA ASP A 4 -19.20 3.16 6.78
C ASP A 4 -17.75 2.93 6.33
N ALA A 5 -17.52 1.76 5.73
CA ALA A 5 -16.22 1.38 5.20
C ALA A 5 -15.82 2.33 4.07
N LEU A 6 -14.55 2.74 4.05
CA LEU A 6 -14.07 3.65 3.01
C LEU A 6 -14.09 2.98 1.63
N PRO A 7 -14.41 3.73 0.56
CA PRO A 7 -14.46 3.19 -0.78
C PRO A 7 -13.07 2.75 -1.24
N LEU A 8 -12.95 1.46 -1.58
CA LEU A 8 -11.76 0.92 -2.23
C LEU A 8 -11.70 1.35 -3.70
N SER A 9 -10.49 1.52 -4.24
CA SER A 9 -10.32 1.77 -5.67
C SER A 9 -10.87 0.59 -6.47
N LYS A 10 -11.68 0.89 -7.48
CA LYS A 10 -12.28 -0.09 -8.40
C LYS A 10 -11.58 -0.13 -9.75
N SER A 11 -10.49 0.63 -9.92
CA SER A 11 -9.79 0.69 -11.19
C SER A 11 -9.22 -0.67 -11.58
N THR A 12 -9.43 -1.04 -12.83
CA THR A 12 -8.85 -2.23 -13.46
C THR A 12 -7.57 -1.89 -14.24
N HIS A 13 -7.14 -0.63 -14.21
CA HIS A 13 -6.03 -0.08 -14.99
C HIS A 13 -5.01 0.63 -14.08
N ILE A 14 -3.78 0.73 -14.56
CA ILE A 14 -2.69 1.45 -13.91
C ILE A 14 -1.73 2.00 -14.97
N ARG A 15 -1.01 3.08 -14.67
CA ARG A 15 0.02 3.62 -15.56
C ARG A 15 1.39 3.09 -15.14
N VAL A 16 2.22 2.72 -16.11
CA VAL A 16 3.57 2.16 -15.90
C VAL A 16 4.60 3.04 -16.58
N ALA A 17 5.59 3.52 -15.82
CA ALA A 17 6.71 4.29 -16.33
C ALA A 17 7.50 3.49 -17.37
N CYS A 18 7.86 4.15 -18.48
CA CYS A 18 8.61 3.59 -19.60
C CYS A 18 9.67 4.61 -20.04
N GLY A 19 10.70 4.20 -20.78
CA GLY A 19 11.88 5.02 -21.14
C GLY A 19 11.65 6.32 -21.95
N GLY A 20 10.41 6.79 -22.09
CA GLY A 20 10.05 8.07 -22.71
C GLY A 20 8.69 8.62 -22.24
N GLY A 21 8.17 8.16 -21.10
CA GLY A 21 6.85 8.56 -20.59
C GLY A 21 6.25 7.48 -19.72
N ASP A 22 4.95 7.27 -19.82
CA ASP A 22 4.28 6.15 -19.18
C ASP A 22 3.20 5.61 -20.14
N ARG A 23 2.68 4.42 -19.82
CA ARG A 23 1.59 3.82 -20.57
C ARG A 23 0.58 3.22 -19.64
N GLU A 24 -0.69 3.34 -20.01
CA GLU A 24 -1.76 2.63 -19.31
C GLU A 24 -1.76 1.15 -19.69
N VAL A 25 -1.93 0.28 -18.70
CA VAL A 25 -2.07 -1.16 -18.87
C VAL A 25 -3.17 -1.69 -17.96
N THR A 26 -3.76 -2.82 -18.32
CA THR A 26 -4.69 -3.52 -17.41
C THR A 26 -3.91 -4.18 -16.28
N ILE A 27 -4.46 -4.12 -15.08
CA ILE A 27 -3.89 -4.81 -13.90
C ILE A 27 -3.79 -6.32 -14.17
N ALA A 28 -4.77 -6.91 -14.86
CA ALA A 28 -4.76 -8.32 -15.24
C ALA A 28 -3.58 -8.70 -16.16
N SER A 29 -3.25 -7.85 -17.14
CA SER A 29 -2.09 -8.09 -18.01
C SER A 29 -0.76 -7.99 -17.24
N LEU A 30 -0.68 -7.05 -16.31
CA LEU A 30 0.49 -6.82 -15.47
C LEU A 30 0.71 -8.01 -14.52
N ARG A 31 -0.34 -8.47 -13.85
CA ARG A 31 -0.35 -9.67 -12.99
C ARG A 31 0.21 -10.88 -13.72
N ARG A 32 -0.34 -11.18 -14.90
CA ARG A 32 0.11 -12.29 -15.75
C ARG A 32 1.56 -12.17 -16.17
N ARG A 33 1.99 -10.97 -16.58
CA ARG A 33 3.37 -10.72 -17.02
C ARG A 33 4.39 -10.90 -15.90
N LEU A 34 4.03 -10.53 -14.67
CA LEU A 34 4.93 -10.60 -13.52
C LEU A 34 4.80 -11.91 -12.72
N GLY A 35 3.78 -12.73 -12.97
CA GLY A 35 3.51 -13.93 -12.18
C GLY A 35 3.12 -13.58 -10.74
N ILE A 36 2.31 -12.54 -10.57
CA ILE A 36 1.84 -12.03 -9.29
C ILE A 36 0.32 -11.85 -9.31
N ASP A 37 -0.28 -11.82 -8.13
CA ASP A 37 -1.71 -11.62 -7.92
C ASP A 37 -2.05 -10.15 -7.65
N ALA A 38 -1.15 -9.36 -7.08
CA ALA A 38 -1.41 -7.94 -6.83
C ALA A 38 -0.13 -7.10 -6.63
N LEU A 39 -0.31 -5.77 -6.54
CA LEU A 39 0.75 -4.81 -6.29
C LEU A 39 0.61 -4.20 -4.90
N VAL A 40 1.71 -4.19 -4.15
CA VAL A 40 1.88 -3.27 -3.02
C VAL A 40 2.68 -2.07 -3.52
N ARG A 41 2.16 -0.88 -3.28
CA ARG A 41 2.65 0.35 -3.88
C ARG A 41 3.18 1.25 -2.77
N LEU A 42 4.44 1.67 -2.87
CA LEU A 42 5.09 2.52 -1.88
C LEU A 42 5.51 3.85 -2.51
N HIS A 43 5.57 4.91 -1.71
CA HIS A 43 6.24 6.13 -2.16
C HIS A 43 7.71 5.81 -2.50
N PRO A 44 8.35 6.50 -3.48
CA PRO A 44 9.71 6.14 -3.90
C PRO A 44 10.74 6.21 -2.79
N ALA A 45 10.58 7.15 -1.84
CA ALA A 45 11.44 7.24 -0.66
C ALA A 45 11.30 6.00 0.23
N ASP A 46 10.07 5.56 0.50
CA ASP A 46 9.76 4.37 1.30
C ASP A 46 10.29 3.10 0.63
N PHE A 47 10.11 2.99 -0.69
CA PHE A 47 10.64 1.86 -1.46
C PHE A 47 12.17 1.78 -1.37
N ARG A 48 12.87 2.90 -1.55
CA ARG A 48 14.34 2.96 -1.43
C ARG A 48 14.83 2.67 -0.02
N ALA A 49 14.02 2.96 0.99
CA ALA A 49 14.34 2.69 2.38
C ALA A 49 14.16 1.20 2.77
N LEU A 50 13.62 0.35 1.88
CA LEU A 50 13.54 -1.09 2.11
C LEU A 50 14.92 -1.73 2.00
N PRO A 51 15.47 -2.31 3.07
CA PRO A 51 16.76 -2.98 3.01
C PRO A 51 16.69 -4.22 2.11
N PRO A 52 17.64 -4.41 1.18
CA PRO A 52 17.60 -5.52 0.22
C PRO A 52 17.65 -6.90 0.88
N GLU A 53 18.28 -7.01 2.05
CA GLU A 53 18.44 -8.25 2.82
C GLU A 53 17.18 -8.69 3.59
N TRP A 54 16.15 -7.83 3.67
CA TRP A 54 14.93 -8.18 4.40
C TRP A 54 14.23 -9.35 3.73
N ARG A 55 13.96 -10.40 4.50
CA ARG A 55 13.13 -11.52 4.05
C ARG A 55 11.65 -11.32 4.34
N HIS A 56 11.33 -10.44 5.28
CA HIS A 56 9.96 -10.16 5.68
C HIS A 56 9.70 -8.65 5.63
N PHE A 57 8.51 -8.30 5.18
CA PHE A 57 8.03 -6.93 5.15
C PHE A 57 6.60 -6.85 5.67
N VAL A 58 6.36 -5.88 6.55
CA VAL A 58 5.03 -5.54 7.07
C VAL A 58 4.58 -4.26 6.41
N HIS A 59 3.48 -4.34 5.66
CA HIS A 59 2.82 -3.20 5.07
C HIS A 59 1.55 -2.86 5.86
N PHE A 60 1.34 -1.56 6.07
CA PHE A 60 0.16 -1.04 6.75
C PHE A 60 -0.70 -0.23 5.77
N ASN A 61 -1.98 -0.59 5.66
CA ASN A 61 -3.02 0.16 4.95
C ASN A 61 -4.04 0.72 5.94
N LEU A 62 -4.78 1.75 5.55
CA LEU A 62 -5.86 2.29 6.38
C LEU A 62 -7.00 1.29 6.44
N GLU A 63 -7.45 0.95 7.65
CA GLU A 63 -8.65 0.14 7.95
C GLU A 63 -8.73 -1.24 7.28
N HIS A 64 -8.94 -1.29 5.97
CA HIS A 64 -9.16 -2.51 5.18
C HIS A 64 -8.25 -2.57 3.95
N THR A 65 -7.80 -3.78 3.62
CA THR A 65 -7.11 -4.08 2.35
C THR A 65 -7.77 -5.24 1.63
N THR A 66 -7.59 -5.30 0.31
CA THR A 66 -7.99 -6.46 -0.52
C THR A 66 -6.92 -7.53 -0.58
N ASN A 67 -5.79 -7.34 0.09
CA ASN A 67 -4.73 -8.34 0.12
C ASN A 67 -5.22 -9.64 0.77
N ALA A 68 -4.65 -10.77 0.35
CA ALA A 68 -4.97 -12.10 0.84
C ALA A 68 -3.72 -12.95 1.09
N ALA A 69 -3.77 -13.78 2.13
CA ALA A 69 -2.70 -14.74 2.42
C ALA A 69 -2.59 -15.78 1.30
N GLY A 70 -1.36 -16.19 0.99
CA GLY A 70 -1.02 -17.12 -0.09
C GLY A 70 -0.83 -16.46 -1.46
N GLU A 71 -1.29 -15.22 -1.66
CA GLU A 71 -1.11 -14.49 -2.91
C GLU A 71 0.30 -13.91 -3.05
N ARG A 72 0.76 -13.79 -4.30
CA ARG A 72 2.05 -13.22 -4.68
C ARG A 72 1.90 -11.73 -4.99
N TYR A 73 2.78 -10.92 -4.40
CA TYR A 73 2.77 -9.48 -4.55
C TYR A 73 4.09 -8.99 -5.13
N ALA A 74 4.03 -8.01 -6.03
CA ALA A 74 5.17 -7.15 -6.28
C ALA A 74 5.03 -5.87 -5.46
N VAL A 75 6.03 -5.61 -4.62
CA VAL A 75 6.24 -4.30 -3.99
C VAL A 75 6.97 -3.42 -5.00
N VAL A 76 6.39 -2.27 -5.34
CA VAL A 76 6.90 -1.34 -6.36
C VAL A 76 6.79 0.12 -5.92
N PRO A 77 7.67 1.01 -6.40
CA PRO A 77 7.52 2.44 -6.16
C PRO A 77 6.44 3.07 -7.05
N ILE A 78 5.69 4.00 -6.46
CA ILE A 78 4.76 4.92 -7.14
C ILE A 78 5.55 6.14 -7.58
N VAL A 79 5.80 6.30 -8.87
CA VAL A 79 6.50 7.48 -9.43
C VAL A 79 5.62 8.73 -9.34
N THR A 80 4.31 8.56 -9.57
CA THR A 80 3.33 9.64 -9.47
C THR A 80 2.09 9.12 -8.75
N PRO A 81 1.69 9.71 -7.61
CA PRO A 81 0.51 9.27 -6.88
C PRO A 81 -0.75 9.46 -7.73
N GLY A 82 -1.68 8.53 -7.58
CA GLY A 82 -3.04 8.73 -8.07
C GLY A 82 -3.81 9.61 -7.09
N CYS A 83 -4.88 10.23 -7.56
CA CYS A 83 -5.78 11.01 -6.72
C CYS A 83 -7.22 10.82 -7.19
N ARG A 84 -8.18 11.27 -6.39
CA ARG A 84 -9.58 11.39 -6.81
C ARG A 84 -9.87 12.87 -7.03
N ARG A 85 -10.47 13.21 -8.18
CA ARG A 85 -10.96 14.56 -8.45
C ARG A 85 -12.29 14.80 -7.76
N ASP A 86 -12.70 16.06 -7.65
CA ASP A 86 -13.96 16.47 -7.01
C ASP A 86 -15.20 15.81 -7.65
N ASP A 87 -15.12 15.47 -8.94
CA ASP A 87 -16.17 14.75 -9.69
C ASP A 87 -16.17 13.23 -9.44
N GLY A 88 -15.30 12.74 -8.56
CA GLY A 88 -15.14 11.32 -8.22
C GLY A 88 -14.25 10.54 -9.18
N THR A 89 -13.75 11.16 -10.25
CA THR A 89 -12.87 10.49 -11.23
C THR A 89 -11.54 10.12 -10.60
N GLU A 90 -11.13 8.86 -10.75
CA GLU A 90 -9.81 8.39 -10.31
C GLU A 90 -8.74 8.73 -11.37
N VAL A 91 -7.73 9.49 -10.96
CA VAL A 91 -6.49 9.65 -11.72
C VAL A 91 -5.57 8.48 -11.35
N LEU A 92 -5.21 7.68 -12.35
CA LEU A 92 -4.41 6.48 -12.13
C LEU A 92 -2.99 6.84 -11.65
N PRO A 93 -2.46 6.12 -10.64
CA PRO A 93 -1.06 6.27 -10.26
C PRO A 93 -0.14 5.74 -11.38
N VAL A 94 1.05 6.33 -11.46
CA VAL A 94 2.15 5.84 -12.28
C VAL A 94 3.11 5.06 -11.39
N VAL A 95 3.39 3.80 -11.74
CA VAL A 95 4.37 2.95 -11.03
C VAL A 95 5.57 2.64 -11.91
N ASP A 96 6.72 2.44 -11.29
CA ASP A 96 7.89 1.87 -11.97
C ASP A 96 8.02 0.39 -11.60
N LEU A 97 8.03 -0.48 -12.60
CA LEU A 97 8.11 -1.94 -12.41
C LEU A 97 9.55 -2.47 -12.52
N ALA A 98 10.50 -1.65 -12.95
CA ALA A 98 11.89 -2.07 -13.06
C ALA A 98 12.48 -2.38 -11.68
N PRO A 99 12.47 -1.46 -10.69
CA PRO A 99 12.74 -1.80 -9.31
C PRO A 99 11.49 -2.45 -8.70
N ARG A 100 11.57 -3.74 -8.39
CA ARG A 100 10.50 -4.47 -7.72
C ARG A 100 11.05 -5.53 -6.78
N ARG A 101 10.31 -5.82 -5.73
CA ARG A 101 10.55 -6.98 -4.86
C ARG A 101 9.32 -7.85 -4.87
N ILE A 102 9.47 -9.14 -5.17
CA ILE A 102 8.37 -10.08 -5.23
C ILE A 102 8.37 -10.91 -3.96
N GLY A 103 7.18 -11.21 -3.43
CA GLY A 103 7.03 -12.04 -2.27
C GLY A 103 5.63 -12.61 -2.13
N THR A 104 5.47 -13.54 -1.20
CA THR A 104 4.17 -14.16 -0.88
C THR A 104 3.60 -13.55 0.38
N CYS A 105 2.32 -13.18 0.37
CA CYS A 105 1.64 -12.72 1.57
C CYS A 105 1.43 -13.91 2.52
N LEU A 106 1.94 -13.78 3.75
CA LEU A 106 1.80 -14.81 4.78
C LEU A 106 0.51 -14.65 5.58
N GLU A 107 0.11 -13.41 5.83
CA GLU A 107 -0.96 -13.07 6.76
C GLU A 107 -1.53 -11.69 6.42
N VAL A 108 -2.84 -11.55 6.60
CA VAL A 108 -3.55 -10.28 6.58
C VAL A 108 -4.40 -10.14 7.83
N ARG A 109 -4.28 -9.01 8.52
CA ARG A 109 -5.16 -8.60 9.63
C ARG A 109 -5.88 -7.32 9.23
N GLN A 110 -7.16 -7.21 9.52
CA GLN A 110 -8.00 -6.07 9.10
C GLN A 110 -8.43 -5.26 10.33
N GLY A 111 -8.55 -3.95 10.19
CA GLY A 111 -9.15 -3.06 11.21
C GLY A 111 -8.46 -3.10 12.58
N VAL A 112 -7.16 -3.40 12.63
CA VAL A 112 -6.41 -3.50 13.89
C VAL A 112 -6.24 -2.10 14.48
N PRO A 113 -6.70 -1.85 15.72
CA PRO A 113 -6.48 -0.57 16.38
C PRO A 113 -4.98 -0.28 16.50
N LEU A 114 -4.56 0.97 16.27
CA LEU A 114 -3.14 1.33 16.25
C LEU A 114 -2.43 1.02 17.57
N ALA A 115 -3.14 1.15 18.70
CA ALA A 115 -2.62 0.85 20.03
C ALA A 115 -2.39 -0.66 20.30
N GLU A 116 -2.97 -1.54 19.49
CA GLU A 116 -2.86 -3.00 19.62
C GLU A 116 -1.78 -3.62 18.71
N ILE A 117 -1.05 -2.78 17.97
CA ILE A 117 0.00 -3.26 17.06
C ILE A 117 1.26 -3.57 17.87
N GLY A 118 1.67 -4.84 17.83
CA GLY A 118 2.85 -5.33 18.52
C GLY A 118 4.17 -4.78 17.95
N PRO A 119 5.21 -4.67 18.79
CA PRO A 119 6.52 -4.18 18.38
C PRO A 119 7.21 -5.04 17.30
N ASP A 120 6.88 -6.33 17.23
CA ASP A 120 7.39 -7.26 16.23
C ASP A 120 6.96 -6.87 14.80
N LEU A 121 5.74 -6.34 14.65
CA LEU A 121 5.25 -5.88 13.35
C LEU A 121 5.98 -4.62 12.89
N PHE A 122 6.31 -3.73 13.83
CA PHE A 122 7.12 -2.55 13.55
C PHE A 122 8.58 -2.90 13.22
N ALA A 123 9.13 -4.00 13.71
CA ALA A 123 10.50 -4.40 13.38
C ALA A 123 10.70 -4.73 11.89
N HIS A 124 9.62 -5.15 11.21
CA HIS A 124 9.61 -5.54 9.81
C HIS A 124 8.91 -4.53 8.88
N SER A 125 8.49 -3.37 9.38
CA SER A 125 7.87 -2.29 8.59
C SER A 125 8.90 -1.28 8.08
N LEU A 126 8.47 -0.22 7.42
CA LEU A 126 9.36 0.87 6.95
C LEU A 126 10.18 1.52 8.08
N PRO A 127 11.46 1.90 7.86
CA PRO A 127 12.36 2.40 8.90
C PRO A 127 11.86 3.56 9.76
N HIS A 128 11.01 4.43 9.22
CA HIS A 128 10.44 5.58 9.92
C HIS A 128 9.14 5.26 10.68
N ILE A 129 8.59 4.04 10.56
CA ILE A 129 7.37 3.60 11.21
C ILE A 129 7.72 2.57 12.29
N ARG A 130 8.07 3.06 13.48
CA ARG A 130 8.53 2.22 14.62
C ARG A 130 7.64 2.29 15.85
N SER A 131 6.52 3.01 15.77
CA SER A 131 5.56 3.14 16.86
C SER A 131 4.15 3.39 16.33
N PRO A 132 3.11 3.18 17.16
CA PRO A 132 1.73 3.55 16.81
C PRO A 132 1.56 5.01 16.38
N GLY A 133 2.25 5.94 17.05
CA GLY A 133 2.18 7.36 16.72
C GLY A 133 2.78 7.68 15.34
N GLN A 134 3.93 7.08 15.01
CA GLN A 134 4.53 7.23 13.67
C GLN A 134 3.69 6.57 12.59
N LEU A 135 3.04 5.45 12.89
CA LEU A 135 2.09 4.84 11.95
C LEU A 135 0.86 5.72 11.74
N ALA A 136 0.30 6.31 12.79
CA ALA A 136 -0.82 7.24 12.66
C ALA A 136 -0.47 8.41 11.73
N GLN A 137 0.70 9.03 11.93
CA GLN A 137 1.19 10.10 11.06
C GLN A 137 1.33 9.63 9.61
N ALA A 138 1.97 8.47 9.38
CA ALA A 138 2.16 7.92 8.04
C ALA A 138 0.83 7.59 7.34
N LEU A 139 -0.20 7.15 8.08
CA LEU A 139 -1.54 6.93 7.52
C LEU A 139 -2.19 8.26 7.15
N VAL A 140 -2.16 9.27 8.02
CA VAL A 140 -2.70 10.61 7.71
C VAL A 140 -2.06 11.17 6.45
N GLU A 141 -0.73 11.19 6.36
CA GLU A 141 0.00 11.71 5.19
C GLU A 141 -0.38 11.00 3.88
N ARG A 142 -0.68 9.70 3.93
CA ARG A 142 -1.04 8.90 2.74
C ARG A 142 -2.49 9.06 2.32
N TYR A 143 -3.40 9.29 3.26
CA TYR A 143 -4.83 9.15 3.03
C TYR A 143 -5.63 10.46 3.14
N ARG A 144 -5.05 11.57 3.63
CA ARG A 144 -5.78 12.85 3.75
C ARG A 144 -6.36 13.33 2.42
N ASP A 145 -5.58 13.23 1.35
CA ASP A 145 -5.99 13.70 0.02
C ASP A 145 -6.99 12.74 -0.66
N LEU A 146 -7.07 11.50 -0.16
CA LEU A 146 -8.04 10.50 -0.64
C LEU A 146 -9.38 10.59 0.09
N PHE A 147 -9.38 11.09 1.33
CA PHE A 147 -10.56 11.22 2.18
C PHE A 147 -10.60 12.62 2.81
N PRO A 148 -10.82 13.69 2.02
CA PRO A 148 -10.77 15.07 2.50
C PRO A 148 -11.84 15.40 3.56
N ASP A 149 -12.91 14.61 3.65
CA ASP A 149 -13.98 14.76 4.64
C ASP A 149 -13.60 14.20 6.02
N LEU A 150 -12.47 13.49 6.14
CA LEU A 150 -12.00 12.95 7.42
C LEU A 150 -10.90 13.85 8.01
N SER A 151 -11.05 14.14 9.30
CA SER A 151 -9.96 14.72 10.08
C SER A 151 -8.82 13.70 10.30
N ASP A 152 -7.62 14.22 10.57
CA ASP A 152 -6.45 13.38 10.89
C ASP A 152 -6.74 12.40 12.05
N ALA A 153 -7.55 12.81 13.04
CA ALA A 153 -7.96 11.97 14.16
C ALA A 153 -8.91 10.84 13.74
N GLU A 154 -9.86 11.12 12.83
CA GLU A 154 -10.77 10.11 12.29
C GLU A 154 -10.03 9.09 11.43
N ILE A 155 -9.05 9.52 10.63
CA ILE A 155 -8.17 8.60 9.88
C ILE A 155 -7.43 7.67 10.86
N ALA A 156 -6.82 8.21 11.92
CA ALA A 156 -6.11 7.38 12.90
C ALA A 156 -7.04 6.42 13.66
N ALA A 157 -8.27 6.86 13.99
CA ALA A 157 -9.26 6.08 14.74
C ALA A 157 -9.79 4.86 13.98
N ARG A 158 -9.71 4.85 12.64
CA ARG A 158 -10.10 3.70 11.82
C ARG A 158 -9.16 2.49 11.96
N GLY A 159 -8.01 2.64 12.58
CA GLY A 159 -7.00 1.58 12.70
C GLY A 159 -6.37 1.25 11.35
N CYS A 160 -5.76 0.06 11.25
CA CYS A 160 -5.04 -0.33 10.05
C CYS A 160 -5.26 -1.79 9.66
N ALA A 161 -5.17 -2.05 8.36
CA ALA A 161 -4.93 -3.37 7.84
C ALA A 161 -3.42 -3.64 7.79
N ILE A 162 -3.03 -4.86 8.15
CA ILE A 162 -1.65 -5.30 8.25
C ILE A 162 -1.45 -6.44 7.26
N THR A 163 -0.48 -6.31 6.35
CA THR A 163 -0.09 -7.36 5.41
C THR A 163 1.34 -7.77 5.67
N ARG A 164 1.59 -9.05 5.94
CA ARG A 164 2.94 -9.61 6.09
C ARG A 164 3.36 -10.29 4.79
N ILE A 165 4.49 -9.91 4.23
CA ILE A 165 5.04 -10.45 2.98
C ILE A 165 6.38 -11.12 3.27
N ALA A 166 6.54 -12.36 2.84
CA ALA A 166 7.85 -13.00 2.73
C ALA A 166 8.41 -12.73 1.33
N PHE A 167 9.52 -12.02 1.22
CA PHE A 167 10.18 -11.80 -0.07
C PHE A 167 10.82 -13.08 -0.59
N ASP A 168 10.76 -13.25 -1.91
CA ASP A 168 11.47 -14.31 -2.61
C ASP A 168 13.00 -14.10 -2.42
N PRO A 169 13.81 -15.19 -2.39
CA PRO A 169 15.26 -15.12 -2.19
C PRO A 169 16.03 -14.33 -3.26
#